data_AF-A0A7X8HW46-F1
#
_entry.id   AF-A0A7X8HW46-F1
#
_cell.length_a   1.000
_cell.length_b   1.000
_cell.length_c   1.000
_cell.angle_alpha   90.00
_cell.angle_beta   90.00
_cell.angle_gamma   90.00
#
_symmetry.space_group_name_H-M   'P 1'
#
loop_
_entity.id
_entity.type
_entity.pdbx_description
1 polymer ?
#
loop_
_entity_poly.entity_id
_entity_poly.type
_entity_poly.pdbx_seq_one_letter_code
_entity_poly.pdbx_strand_id
1 'polypeptide(L)'
;GNYLLIDEDIFQDIMSNKISIFSILDNPKYFNSEEYLNIGASWDIIHYAICGEQWEGNPPYNYVVLGGKRINDENVGYGPARYLSPTQIKEAYEVIKDVNQDEWTTKYNWDKILHDVLYSKTTDGNNDDIDDNSEYDYEELKKALESTILERSWYVFSKIKKLFEKALKDSKYLLFYLN
;
A
#
# COMPACT_ATOMS: atom_id res chain seq x y z
N GLY A 1 0.57 -5.77 -2.73
CA GLY A 1 1.27 -4.47 -2.68
C GLY A 1 2.49 -4.59 -1.82
N ASN A 2 3.61 -4.09 -2.31
CA ASN A 2 4.93 -4.33 -1.72
C ASN A 2 5.72 -3.03 -1.67
N TYR A 3 6.47 -2.86 -0.58
CA TYR A 3 7.47 -1.82 -0.43
C TYR A 3 8.86 -2.44 -0.36
N LEU A 4 9.82 -1.77 -0.98
CA LEU A 4 11.23 -2.09 -0.85
C LEU A 4 12.04 -0.80 -0.70
N LEU A 5 12.80 -0.69 0.39
CA LEU A 5 13.76 0.39 0.57
C LEU A 5 15.06 0.05 -0.16
N ILE A 6 15.60 1.03 -0.89
CA ILE A 6 16.85 0.91 -1.64
C ILE A 6 17.77 2.09 -1.37
N ASP A 7 19.06 1.86 -1.48
CA ASP A 7 20.07 2.91 -1.43
C ASP A 7 20.05 3.77 -2.70
N GLU A 8 20.60 4.99 -2.58
CA GLU A 8 20.65 5.94 -3.69
C GLU A 8 21.45 5.41 -4.89
N ASP A 9 22.54 4.68 -4.67
CA ASP A 9 23.34 4.09 -5.74
C ASP A 9 22.54 3.06 -6.54
N ILE A 10 21.78 2.18 -5.87
CA ILE A 10 20.87 1.23 -6.51
C ILE A 10 19.78 1.97 -7.29
N PHE A 11 19.19 3.03 -6.71
CA PHE A 11 18.21 3.86 -7.41
C PHE A 11 18.79 4.46 -8.70
N GLN A 12 19.98 5.07 -8.64
CA GLN A 12 20.63 5.66 -9.81
C GLN A 12 21.02 4.60 -10.85
N ASP A 13 21.47 3.43 -10.41
CA ASP A 13 21.79 2.32 -11.31
C ASP A 13 20.54 1.81 -12.05
N ILE A 14 19.37 1.78 -11.42
CA ILE A 14 18.09 1.46 -12.10
C ILE A 14 17.72 2.58 -13.08
N MET A 15 17.74 3.84 -12.63
CA MET A 15 17.35 5.00 -13.44
C MET A 15 18.22 5.20 -14.69
N SER A 16 19.50 4.80 -14.61
CA SER A 16 20.46 4.84 -15.72
C SER A 16 20.48 3.57 -16.58
N ASN A 17 19.58 2.61 -16.32
CA ASN A 17 19.53 1.29 -16.95
C ASN A 17 20.83 0.47 -16.82
N LYS A 18 21.64 0.74 -15.80
CA LYS A 18 22.82 -0.07 -15.48
C LYS A 18 22.43 -1.41 -14.86
N ILE A 19 21.33 -1.44 -14.11
CA ILE A 19 20.69 -2.67 -13.62
C ILE A 19 19.20 -2.66 -13.94
N SER A 20 18.63 -3.82 -14.28
CA SER A 20 17.18 -3.96 -14.41
C SER A 20 16.53 -4.04 -13.03
N ILE A 21 15.31 -3.52 -12.90
CA ILE A 21 14.57 -3.58 -11.63
C ILE A 21 14.33 -5.03 -11.19
N PHE A 22 14.13 -5.95 -12.12
CA PHE A 22 13.93 -7.38 -11.82
C PHE A 22 15.12 -8.00 -11.11
N SER A 23 16.34 -7.53 -11.39
CA SER A 23 17.54 -8.02 -10.68
C SER A 23 17.56 -7.66 -9.20
N ILE A 24 16.80 -6.63 -8.81
CA ILE A 24 16.57 -6.24 -7.42
C ILE A 24 15.34 -6.97 -6.87
N LEU A 25 14.23 -6.96 -7.61
CA LEU A 25 12.98 -7.56 -7.15
C LEU A 25 13.07 -9.08 -7.02
N ASP A 26 13.79 -9.81 -7.87
CA ASP A 26 13.91 -11.27 -7.76
C ASP A 26 15.01 -11.72 -6.79
N ASN A 27 15.72 -10.78 -6.18
CA ASN A 27 16.87 -11.09 -5.35
C ASN A 27 16.45 -11.41 -3.89
N PRO A 28 16.64 -12.66 -3.42
CA PRO A 28 16.20 -13.10 -2.10
C PRO A 28 16.87 -12.37 -0.94
N LYS A 29 17.99 -11.67 -1.18
CA LYS A 29 18.63 -10.80 -0.20
C LYS A 29 17.67 -9.73 0.33
N TYR A 30 16.76 -9.21 -0.51
CA TYR A 30 15.86 -8.13 -0.13
C TYR A 30 14.60 -8.63 0.58
N PHE A 31 14.04 -9.77 0.17
CA PHE A 31 12.77 -10.28 0.71
C PHE A 31 12.81 -10.71 2.17
N ASN A 32 13.97 -11.13 2.67
CA ASN A 32 14.16 -11.54 4.06
C ASN A 32 14.75 -10.43 4.93
N SER A 33 14.70 -9.18 4.47
CA SER A 33 15.29 -8.04 5.16
C SER A 33 14.24 -7.12 5.80
N GLU A 34 14.67 -6.30 6.75
CA GLU A 34 13.85 -5.23 7.34
C GLU A 34 13.53 -4.08 6.35
N GLU A 35 14.11 -4.12 5.15
CA GLU A 35 13.89 -3.13 4.08
C GLU A 35 12.67 -3.49 3.22
N TYR A 36 12.08 -4.69 3.39
CA TYR A 36 10.96 -5.18 2.62
C TYR A 36 9.68 -5.28 3.45
N LEU A 37 8.56 -4.83 2.88
CA LEU A 37 7.24 -4.96 3.49
C LEU A 37 6.21 -5.36 2.43
N ASN A 38 5.65 -6.57 2.57
CA ASN A 38 4.48 -6.99 1.82
C ASN A 38 3.21 -6.64 2.61
N ILE A 39 2.34 -5.85 1.99
CA ILE A 39 1.04 -5.44 2.57
C ILE A 39 -0.15 -6.19 1.96
N GLY A 40 0.09 -7.12 1.06
CA GLY A 40 -0.91 -7.96 0.41
C GLY A 40 -1.93 -7.11 -0.34
N ALA A 41 -3.21 -7.47 -0.22
CA ALA A 41 -4.33 -6.73 -0.78
C ALA A 41 -4.62 -5.42 -0.03
N SER A 42 -4.17 -5.25 1.21
CA SER A 42 -4.52 -4.10 2.08
C SER A 42 -4.10 -2.72 1.55
N TRP A 43 -3.42 -2.65 0.39
CA TRP A 43 -3.06 -1.39 -0.24
C TRP A 43 -4.29 -0.57 -0.62
N ASP A 44 -5.36 -1.22 -1.06
CA ASP A 44 -6.59 -0.58 -1.57
C ASP A 44 -7.30 0.23 -0.48
N ILE A 45 -7.50 -0.40 0.66
CA ILE A 45 -8.25 0.10 1.79
C ILE A 45 -7.45 1.15 2.57
N ILE A 46 -6.12 0.96 2.66
CA ILE A 46 -5.24 1.95 3.26
C ILE A 46 -5.15 3.19 2.36
N HIS A 47 -5.03 3.00 1.04
CA HIS A 47 -5.03 4.12 0.09
C HIS A 47 -6.33 4.91 0.18
N TYR A 48 -7.47 4.22 0.15
CA TYR A 48 -8.78 4.85 0.28
C TYR A 48 -8.90 5.61 1.59
N ALA A 49 -8.59 4.98 2.73
CA ALA A 49 -8.67 5.65 4.03
C ALA A 49 -7.90 6.98 4.04
N ILE A 50 -6.70 6.99 3.46
CA ILE A 50 -5.80 8.15 3.49
C ILE A 50 -6.15 9.21 2.44
N CYS A 51 -6.54 8.80 1.24
CA CYS A 51 -6.79 9.70 0.11
C CYS A 51 -8.27 10.07 -0.07
N GLY A 52 -9.19 9.31 0.52
CA GLY A 52 -10.63 9.43 0.33
C GLY A 52 -11.16 8.82 -0.98
N GLU A 53 -10.29 8.22 -1.80
CA GLU A 53 -10.60 7.67 -3.12
C GLU A 53 -9.81 6.37 -3.37
N GLN A 54 -10.35 5.46 -4.19
CA GLN A 54 -9.80 4.09 -4.36
C GLN A 54 -8.47 4.03 -5.13
N TRP A 55 -8.26 4.93 -6.10
CA TRP A 55 -7.12 4.89 -7.03
C TRP A 55 -6.37 6.21 -7.12
N GLU A 56 -7.11 7.31 -7.05
CA GLU A 56 -6.60 8.66 -7.15
C GLU A 56 -6.21 9.21 -5.77
N GLY A 57 -5.62 10.39 -5.78
CA GLY A 57 -5.23 11.09 -4.56
C GLY A 57 -4.16 12.13 -4.85
N ASN A 58 -3.94 13.02 -3.89
CA ASN A 58 -2.97 14.10 -4.03
C ASN A 58 -1.81 13.94 -3.04
N PRO A 59 -0.59 14.36 -3.42
CA PRO A 59 0.48 14.53 -2.45
C PRO A 59 0.06 15.44 -1.28
N PRO A 60 0.54 15.15 -0.05
CA PRO A 60 1.44 14.05 0.30
C PRO A 60 0.72 12.72 0.61
N TYR A 61 -0.61 12.71 0.66
CA TYR A 61 -1.42 11.55 1.07
C TYR A 61 -1.24 10.35 0.16
N ASN A 62 -1.28 10.57 -1.16
CA ASN A 62 -1.08 9.49 -2.12
C ASN A 62 0.35 8.95 -2.11
N TYR A 63 1.34 9.62 -1.51
CA TYR A 63 2.67 9.02 -1.39
C TYR A 63 2.68 7.83 -0.44
N VAL A 64 1.71 7.71 0.46
CA VAL A 64 1.66 6.58 1.38
C VAL A 64 1.44 5.27 0.62
N VAL A 65 0.57 5.26 -0.39
CA VAL A 65 0.27 4.11 -1.25
C VAL A 65 -0.03 4.59 -2.67
N LEU A 66 0.46 3.90 -3.72
CA LEU A 66 0.23 4.21 -5.15
C LEU A 66 0.82 5.53 -5.71
N GLY A 67 1.30 6.45 -4.88
CA GLY A 67 1.88 7.72 -5.35
C GLY A 67 3.30 7.62 -5.91
N GLY A 68 3.99 8.75 -5.93
CA GLY A 68 5.33 8.83 -6.50
C GLY A 68 5.35 8.77 -8.03
N LYS A 69 6.54 8.57 -8.59
CA LYS A 69 6.74 8.47 -10.05
C LYS A 69 7.08 7.05 -10.45
N ARG A 70 6.71 6.65 -11.66
CA ARG A 70 7.19 5.39 -12.23
C ARG A 70 8.71 5.41 -12.28
N ILE A 71 9.35 4.32 -11.85
CA ILE A 71 10.81 4.21 -11.90
C ILE A 71 11.30 3.98 -13.33
N ASN A 72 10.54 3.22 -14.11
CA ASN A 72 10.69 3.00 -15.55
C ASN A 72 9.37 2.45 -16.13
N ASP A 73 9.40 1.92 -17.36
CA ASP A 73 8.24 1.34 -18.04
C ASP A 73 8.15 -0.20 -17.91
N GLU A 74 9.04 -0.84 -17.14
CA GLU A 74 9.01 -2.30 -16.94
C GLU A 74 7.79 -2.69 -16.09
N ASN A 75 6.95 -3.61 -16.58
CA ASN A 75 5.80 -4.12 -15.84
C ASN A 75 6.23 -5.20 -14.83
N VAL A 76 6.07 -4.93 -13.54
CA VAL A 76 6.47 -5.84 -12.44
C VAL A 76 5.27 -6.58 -11.81
N GLY A 77 4.14 -6.65 -12.52
CA GLY A 77 2.92 -7.32 -12.09
C GLY A 77 1.67 -6.60 -12.60
N TYR A 78 1.17 -5.64 -11.81
CA TYR A 78 0.04 -4.76 -12.16
C TYR A 78 0.51 -3.38 -12.64
N GLY A 79 1.56 -3.35 -13.46
CA GLY A 79 2.18 -2.14 -13.99
C GLY A 79 3.59 -1.90 -13.43
N PRO A 80 4.19 -0.74 -13.77
CA PRO A 80 5.54 -0.41 -13.34
C PRO A 80 5.62 -0.07 -11.86
N ALA A 81 6.75 -0.40 -11.25
CA ALA A 81 7.08 0.05 -9.91
C ALA A 81 7.15 1.58 -9.87
N ARG A 82 6.80 2.12 -8.71
CA ARG A 82 6.85 3.55 -8.43
C ARG A 82 7.87 3.81 -7.35
N TYR A 83 8.43 5.01 -7.32
CA TYR A 83 9.40 5.40 -6.31
C TYR A 83 9.05 6.71 -5.62
N LEU A 84 9.54 6.84 -4.39
CA LEU A 84 9.61 8.08 -3.63
C LEU A 84 11.06 8.42 -3.32
N SER A 85 11.40 9.70 -3.44
CA SER A 85 12.65 10.25 -2.91
C SER A 85 12.58 10.43 -1.39
N PRO A 86 13.73 10.58 -0.69
CA PRO A 86 13.75 10.90 0.74
C PRO A 86 12.89 12.11 1.11
N THR A 87 12.82 13.12 0.24
CA THR A 87 11.95 14.30 0.44
C THR A 87 10.47 13.92 0.42
N GLN A 88 10.02 13.12 -0.55
CA GLN A 88 8.62 12.71 -0.65
C GLN A 88 8.22 11.73 0.46
N ILE A 89 9.14 10.86 0.89
CA ILE A 89 8.95 10.00 2.07
C ILE A 89 8.73 10.87 3.30
N LYS A 90 9.47 11.98 3.44
CA LYS A 90 9.31 12.89 4.57
C LYS A 90 7.94 13.54 4.56
N GLU A 91 7.52 14.08 3.41
CA GLU A 91 6.20 14.68 3.24
C GLU A 91 5.07 13.69 3.58
N ALA A 92 5.18 12.44 3.11
CA ALA A 92 4.23 11.38 3.41
C ALA A 92 4.23 10.98 4.89
N TYR A 93 5.41 10.82 5.50
CA TYR A 93 5.53 10.45 6.90
C TYR A 93 4.93 11.50 7.82
N GLU A 94 5.15 12.78 7.53
CA GLU A 94 4.60 13.90 8.31
C GLU A 94 3.07 13.88 8.41
N VAL A 95 2.35 13.40 7.38
CA VAL A 95 0.89 13.32 7.44
C VAL A 95 0.34 12.05 8.11
N ILE A 96 1.17 11.02 8.30
CA ILE A 96 0.74 9.74 8.91
C ILE A 96 1.32 9.48 10.31
N LYS A 97 2.41 10.15 10.70
CA LYS A 97 3.19 9.83 11.91
C LYS A 97 2.37 9.90 13.20
N ASP A 98 1.42 10.82 13.28
CA ASP A 98 0.63 11.06 14.49
C ASP A 98 -0.70 10.28 14.51
N VAL A 99 -1.09 9.67 13.38
CA VAL A 99 -2.32 8.88 13.29
C VAL A 99 -2.22 7.69 14.24
N ASN A 100 -3.09 7.66 15.24
CA ASN A 100 -3.17 6.56 16.22
C ASN A 100 -4.31 5.59 15.89
N GLN A 101 -4.42 4.48 16.65
CA GLN A 101 -5.40 3.44 16.38
C GLN A 101 -6.83 3.94 16.55
N ASP A 102 -7.09 4.78 17.55
CA ASP A 102 -8.42 5.31 17.82
C ASP A 102 -8.86 6.26 16.71
N GLU A 103 -7.96 7.11 16.22
CA GLU A 103 -8.22 7.93 15.03
C GLU A 103 -8.42 7.06 13.79
N TRP A 104 -7.64 6.00 13.61
CA TRP A 104 -7.81 5.08 12.49
C TRP A 104 -9.20 4.45 12.51
N THR A 105 -9.70 3.98 13.65
CA THR A 105 -11.00 3.30 13.72
C THR A 105 -12.19 4.26 13.68
N THR A 106 -12.05 5.49 14.19
CA THR A 106 -13.20 6.40 14.37
C THR A 106 -13.30 7.53 13.33
N LYS A 107 -12.18 7.93 12.73
CA LYS A 107 -12.14 9.12 11.85
C LYS A 107 -12.55 8.81 10.42
N TYR A 108 -12.27 7.60 9.94
CA TYR A 108 -12.57 7.20 8.57
C TYR A 108 -13.95 6.57 8.47
N ASN A 109 -14.65 6.81 7.36
CA ASN A 109 -15.95 6.20 7.11
C ASN A 109 -15.75 4.76 6.61
N TRP A 110 -15.50 3.85 7.55
CA TRP A 110 -15.18 2.45 7.25
C TRP A 110 -16.31 1.73 6.55
N ASP A 111 -17.57 2.00 6.90
CA ASP A 111 -18.72 1.44 6.20
C ASP A 111 -18.66 1.77 4.70
N LYS A 112 -18.38 3.04 4.36
CA LYS A 112 -18.22 3.48 2.97
C LYS A 112 -16.99 2.86 2.32
N ILE A 113 -15.84 2.85 3.00
CA ILE A 113 -14.59 2.32 2.45
C ILE A 113 -14.74 0.83 2.15
N LEU A 114 -15.25 0.06 3.11
CA LEU A 114 -15.48 -1.37 2.96
C LEU A 114 -16.50 -1.64 1.87
N HIS A 115 -17.59 -0.87 1.83
CA HIS A 115 -18.56 -0.98 0.74
C HIS A 115 -17.90 -0.76 -0.62
N ASP A 116 -17.17 0.33 -0.79
CA ASP A 116 -16.58 0.69 -2.07
C ASP A 116 -15.43 -0.25 -2.47
N VAL A 117 -14.62 -0.72 -1.53
CA VAL A 117 -13.52 -1.65 -1.81
C VAL A 117 -14.06 -3.05 -2.10
N LEU A 118 -14.91 -3.60 -1.23
CA LEU A 118 -15.41 -4.97 -1.33
C LEU A 118 -16.45 -5.14 -2.45
N TYR A 119 -17.23 -4.10 -2.75
CA TYR A 119 -18.27 -4.13 -3.77
C TYR A 119 -17.97 -3.24 -4.99
N SER A 120 -16.72 -2.77 -5.15
CA SER A 120 -16.34 -2.13 -6.42
C SER A 120 -16.54 -3.11 -7.57
N LYS A 121 -17.44 -2.78 -8.49
CA LYS A 121 -17.78 -3.60 -9.68
C LYS A 121 -16.63 -3.72 -10.70
N THR A 122 -15.41 -3.30 -10.37
CA THR A 122 -14.38 -2.94 -11.36
C THR A 122 -13.06 -3.71 -11.26
N THR A 123 -12.94 -4.75 -10.44
CA THR A 123 -11.83 -5.71 -10.56
C THR A 123 -12.33 -7.01 -11.17
N ASP A 124 -12.11 -7.13 -12.48
CA ASP A 124 -12.18 -8.33 -13.30
C ASP A 124 -13.43 -9.22 -13.15
N GLY A 125 -14.55 -8.77 -13.75
CA GLY A 125 -15.45 -9.63 -14.54
C GLY A 125 -16.13 -10.84 -13.88
N ASN A 126 -15.91 -11.11 -12.60
CA ASN A 126 -16.46 -12.25 -11.87
C ASN A 126 -17.12 -11.73 -10.59
N ASN A 127 -18.23 -11.03 -10.76
CA ASN A 127 -19.15 -10.73 -9.65
C ASN A 127 -20.27 -11.79 -9.58
N ASP A 128 -19.94 -13.05 -9.83
CA ASP A 128 -20.91 -14.16 -9.88
C ASP A 128 -20.87 -15.08 -8.65
N ASP A 129 -19.96 -14.87 -7.68
CA ASP A 129 -19.73 -15.83 -6.58
C ASP A 129 -20.14 -15.36 -5.17
N ILE A 130 -20.78 -14.20 -5.01
CA ILE A 130 -21.46 -13.89 -3.74
C ILE A 130 -22.92 -14.37 -3.89
N ASP A 131 -23.15 -15.62 -3.51
CA ASP A 131 -24.49 -16.20 -3.39
C ASP A 131 -25.30 -15.43 -2.33
N ASP A 132 -26.16 -14.53 -2.82
CA ASP A 132 -27.11 -13.72 -2.06
C ASP A 132 -28.16 -14.58 -1.31
N ASN A 133 -28.11 -15.92 -1.42
CA ASN A 133 -29.06 -16.85 -0.79
C ASN A 133 -28.46 -17.74 0.32
N SER A 134 -27.24 -17.51 0.81
CA SER A 134 -26.78 -18.28 1.97
C SER A 134 -27.38 -17.72 3.27
N GLU A 135 -28.21 -18.53 3.91
CA GLU A 135 -28.85 -18.32 5.23
C GLU A 135 -27.83 -18.38 6.39
N TYR A 136 -26.66 -17.78 6.21
CA TYR A 136 -25.81 -17.34 7.31
C TYR A 136 -26.30 -15.95 7.73
N ASP A 137 -26.16 -15.59 9.02
CA ASP A 137 -26.44 -14.23 9.47
C ASP A 137 -25.42 -13.29 8.80
N TYR A 138 -25.75 -12.85 7.59
CA TYR A 138 -24.92 -12.05 6.70
C TYR A 138 -24.42 -10.80 7.42
N GLU A 139 -25.22 -10.26 8.35
CA GLU A 139 -24.85 -9.14 9.20
C GLU A 139 -23.80 -9.50 10.26
N GLU A 140 -23.85 -10.70 10.84
CA GLU A 140 -22.84 -11.18 11.79
C GLU A 140 -21.51 -11.50 11.08
N LEU A 141 -21.57 -12.17 9.92
CA LEU A 141 -20.38 -12.45 9.10
C LEU A 141 -19.74 -11.16 8.58
N LYS A 142 -20.57 -10.22 8.11
CA LYS A 142 -20.12 -8.89 7.69
C LYS A 142 -19.43 -8.17 8.84
N LYS A 143 -20.06 -8.05 10.01
CA LYS A 143 -19.43 -7.42 11.18
C LYS A 143 -18.12 -8.09 11.59
N ALA A 144 -18.05 -9.42 11.55
CA ALA A 144 -16.81 -10.15 11.85
C ALA A 144 -15.70 -9.87 10.84
N LEU A 145 -16.04 -9.78 9.55
CA LEU A 145 -15.11 -9.41 8.47
C LEU A 145 -14.66 -7.96 8.62
N GLU A 146 -15.59 -7.03 8.88
CA GLU A 146 -15.29 -5.61 9.09
C GLU A 146 -14.32 -5.39 10.26
N SER A 147 -14.60 -6.02 11.42
CA SER A 147 -13.71 -5.97 12.59
C SER A 147 -12.31 -6.51 12.25
N THR A 148 -12.24 -7.62 11.51
CA THR A 148 -10.97 -8.23 11.10
C THR A 148 -10.20 -7.35 10.13
N ILE A 149 -10.89 -6.73 9.16
CA ILE A 149 -10.30 -5.85 8.16
C ILE A 149 -9.79 -4.57 8.83
N LEU A 150 -10.53 -4.01 9.79
CA LEU A 150 -10.12 -2.86 10.59
C LEU A 150 -8.84 -3.12 11.37
N GLU A 151 -8.80 -4.21 12.15
CA GLU A 151 -7.63 -4.58 12.93
C GLU A 151 -6.41 -4.85 12.03
N ARG A 152 -6.62 -5.58 10.93
CA ARG A 152 -5.57 -5.89 9.96
C ARG A 152 -5.06 -4.64 9.24
N SER A 153 -5.95 -3.76 8.81
CA SER A 153 -5.59 -2.53 8.10
C SER A 153 -4.79 -1.61 9.01
N TRP A 154 -5.17 -1.48 10.28
CA TRP A 154 -4.39 -0.74 11.28
C TRP A 154 -3.01 -1.38 11.49
N TYR A 155 -2.94 -2.70 11.68
CA TYR A 155 -1.68 -3.41 11.85
C TYR A 155 -0.74 -3.14 10.68
N VAL A 156 -1.23 -3.28 9.45
CA VAL A 156 -0.46 -3.04 8.23
C VAL A 156 -0.05 -1.56 8.11
N PHE A 157 -0.98 -0.63 8.35
CA PHE A 157 -0.69 0.80 8.35
C PHE A 157 0.40 1.18 9.36
N SER A 158 0.38 0.58 10.55
CA SER A 158 1.43 0.76 11.56
C SER A 158 2.80 0.28 11.08
N LYS A 159 2.86 -0.77 10.25
CA LYS A 159 4.11 -1.25 9.63
C LYS A 159 4.60 -0.31 8.54
N ILE A 160 3.70 0.25 7.74
CA ILE A 160 4.03 1.29 6.75
C ILE A 160 4.66 2.50 7.46
N LYS A 161 4.04 2.99 8.56
CA LYS A 161 4.61 4.09 9.35
C LYS A 161 6.04 3.81 9.81
N LYS A 162 6.30 2.62 10.35
CA LYS A 162 7.64 2.21 10.79
C LYS A 162 8.64 2.11 9.63
N LEU A 163 8.20 1.62 8.47
CA LEU A 163 9.03 1.54 7.28
C LEU A 163 9.42 2.94 6.78
N PHE A 164 8.47 3.88 6.75
CA PHE A 164 8.73 5.27 6.35
C PHE A 164 9.67 5.97 7.34
N GLU A 165 9.49 5.78 8.64
CA GLU A 165 10.39 6.29 9.67
C GLU A 165 11.83 5.77 9.48
N LYS A 166 11.98 4.46 9.24
CA LYS A 166 13.28 3.84 8.93
C LYS A 166 13.89 4.40 7.66
N ALA A 167 13.10 4.53 6.59
CA ALA A 167 13.57 5.09 5.32
C ALA A 167 14.10 6.52 5.49
N LEU A 168 13.48 7.34 6.35
CA LEU A 168 13.97 8.68 6.67
C LEU A 168 15.27 8.66 7.47
N LYS A 169 15.34 7.81 8.49
CA LYS A 169 16.55 7.66 9.32
C LYS A 169 17.75 7.24 8.48
N ASP A 170 17.53 6.32 7.54
CA ASP A 170 18.57 5.71 6.74
C ASP A 170 18.75 6.41 5.37
N SER A 171 17.99 7.50 5.11
CA SER A 171 18.00 8.27 3.86
C SER A 171 17.80 7.42 2.59
N LYS A 172 16.91 6.43 2.67
CA LYS A 172 16.61 5.49 1.58
C LYS A 172 15.63 6.09 0.57
N TYR A 173 15.67 5.56 -0.65
CA TYR A 173 14.55 5.63 -1.59
C TYR A 173 13.58 4.48 -1.30
N LEU A 174 12.31 4.67 -1.63
CA LEU A 174 11.27 3.66 -1.43
C LEU A 174 10.65 3.30 -2.76
N LEU A 175 10.68 2.01 -3.10
CA LEU A 175 9.93 1.43 -4.21
C LEU A 175 8.59 0.92 -3.72
N PHE A 176 7.52 1.18 -4.47
CA PHE A 176 6.20 0.59 -4.28
C PHE A 176 5.75 -0.11 -5.56
N TYR A 177 5.26 -1.33 -5.45
CA TYR A 177 4.78 -2.09 -6.60
C TYR A 177 3.68 -3.07 -6.23
N LEU A 178 2.86 -3.40 -7.23
CA LEU A 178 1.79 -4.39 -7.16
C LEU A 178 2.20 -5.58 -8.03
N ASN A 179 2.22 -6.78 -7.45
CA ASN A 179 2.47 -8.05 -8.14
C ASN A 179 1.44 -9.10 -7.74
#